data_AF-A0A382V7W0-F1
#
_entry.id   AF-A0A382V7W0-F1
#
_cell.length_a   1.000
_cell.length_b   1.000
_cell.length_c   1.000
_cell.angle_alpha   90.00
_cell.angle_beta   90.00
_cell.angle_gamma   90.00
#
_symmetry.space_group_name_H-M   'P 1'
#
loop_
_entity.id
_entity.type
_entity.pdbx_description
1 polymer ?
#
loop_
_entity_poly.entity_id
_entity_poly.type
_entity_poly.pdbx_seq_one_letter_code
_entity_poly.pdbx_strand_id
1 'polypeptide(L)'
;SEIEAPGMRSNGLLQQMLGSLNLPPLSLVPQGHALTQSFYLTDHFPGRWDGSDVWVEQYQGGVNDGVSSLVVGGNDWASAWALSPSGKPLFAVVPGGERQREMAYRFGINLTMYALTGSYKADQVHIPAILRRIKRGGAAEIN
;
A
#
# COMPACT_ATOMS: atom_id res chain seq x y z
N SER A 1 13.76 36.98 -11.04
CA SER A 1 13.98 35.76 -11.84
C SER A 1 13.62 34.58 -10.97
N GLU A 2 12.36 34.19 -11.02
CA GLU A 2 11.77 33.18 -10.15
C GLU A 2 11.94 31.82 -10.85
N ILE A 3 12.67 30.91 -10.22
CA ILE A 3 12.90 29.56 -10.75
C ILE A 3 11.66 28.73 -10.38
N GLU A 4 10.82 28.51 -11.37
CA GLU A 4 9.64 27.65 -11.30
C GLU A 4 10.07 26.20 -11.05
N ALA A 5 9.64 25.62 -9.93
CA ALA A 5 9.96 24.25 -9.55
C ALA A 5 9.29 23.24 -10.51
N PRO A 6 9.97 22.16 -10.92
CA PRO A 6 9.48 21.22 -11.95
C PRO A 6 8.42 20.21 -11.44
N GLY A 7 7.60 20.59 -10.47
CA GLY A 7 6.63 19.71 -9.79
C GLY A 7 5.30 19.49 -10.51
N MET A 8 5.02 20.17 -11.62
CA MET A 8 3.67 20.20 -12.22
C MET A 8 3.50 19.40 -13.51
N ARG A 9 4.58 18.80 -14.05
CA ARG A 9 4.52 18.04 -15.32
C ARG A 9 4.10 16.56 -15.17
N SER A 10 4.18 16.00 -13.96
CA SER A 10 3.88 14.59 -13.70
C SER A 10 2.38 14.30 -13.58
N ASN A 11 1.57 15.24 -13.06
CA ASN A 11 0.14 15.02 -12.87
C ASN A 11 -0.60 14.83 -14.19
N GLY A 12 -0.29 15.62 -15.22
CA GLY A 12 -0.93 15.49 -16.54
C GLY A 12 -0.58 14.17 -17.24
N LEU A 13 0.66 13.72 -17.13
CA LEU A 13 1.10 12.44 -17.72
C LEU A 13 0.51 11.24 -16.97
N LEU A 14 0.48 11.30 -15.64
CA LEU A 14 -0.15 10.26 -14.81
C LEU A 14 -1.65 10.20 -15.09
N GLN A 15 -2.35 11.34 -15.12
CA GLN A 15 -3.77 11.42 -15.48
C GLN A 15 -4.03 10.94 -16.91
N GLN A 16 -3.15 11.20 -17.86
CA GLN A 16 -3.28 10.73 -19.23
C GLN A 16 -3.07 9.21 -19.35
N MET A 17 -2.07 8.66 -18.66
CA MET A 17 -1.82 7.21 -18.60
C MET A 17 -2.94 6.46 -17.87
N LEU A 18 -3.50 7.07 -16.83
CA LEU A 18 -4.58 6.51 -16.03
C LEU A 18 -5.96 6.80 -16.61
N GLY A 19 -6.12 7.77 -17.51
CA GLY A 19 -7.40 8.16 -18.10
C GLY A 19 -8.05 7.10 -18.98
N SER A 20 -7.26 6.12 -19.45
CA SER A 20 -7.77 4.91 -20.11
C SER A 20 -8.11 3.78 -19.13
N LEU A 21 -7.69 3.86 -17.87
CA LEU A 21 -8.08 2.94 -16.82
C LEU A 21 -9.30 3.50 -16.08
N ASN A 22 -10.35 2.69 -15.95
CA ASN A 22 -11.45 3.02 -15.06
C ASN A 22 -10.97 2.89 -13.60
N LEU A 23 -10.37 3.96 -13.07
CA LEU A 23 -9.79 3.95 -11.74
C LEU A 23 -10.87 4.07 -10.66
N PRO A 24 -10.79 3.25 -9.60
CA PRO A 24 -11.61 3.47 -8.43
C PRO A 24 -11.17 4.78 -7.74
N PRO A 25 -12.05 5.39 -6.92
CA PRO A 25 -11.68 6.55 -6.13
C PRO A 25 -10.46 6.25 -5.27
N LEU A 26 -9.59 7.24 -5.09
CA LEU A 26 -8.36 7.11 -4.30
C LEU A 26 -8.49 7.89 -2.98
N SER A 27 -7.88 7.36 -1.93
CA SER A 27 -7.72 8.03 -0.64
C SER A 27 -6.28 7.89 -0.16
N LEU A 28 -5.81 8.86 0.64
CA LEU A 28 -4.55 8.71 1.37
C LEU A 28 -4.57 7.42 2.19
N VAL A 29 -3.42 6.75 2.30
CA VAL A 29 -3.29 5.54 3.14
C VAL A 29 -3.72 5.87 4.57
N PRO A 30 -4.82 5.29 5.08
CA PRO A 30 -5.28 5.57 6.43
C PRO A 30 -4.33 5.01 7.48
N GLN A 31 -4.34 5.60 8.67
CA GLN A 31 -3.64 5.00 9.82
C GLN A 31 -4.23 3.61 10.11
N GLY A 32 -3.35 2.62 10.32
CA GLY A 32 -3.78 1.24 10.57
C GLY A 32 -4.23 0.49 9.31
N HIS A 33 -4.04 1.02 8.11
CA HIS A 33 -4.24 0.28 6.87
C HIS A 33 -3.39 -1.00 6.82
N ALA A 34 -3.88 -2.09 6.20
CA ALA A 34 -3.14 -3.36 6.18
C ALA A 34 -1.69 -3.19 5.68
N LEU A 35 -1.48 -2.38 4.65
CA LEU A 35 -0.16 -2.01 4.11
C LEU A 35 0.84 -1.47 5.15
N THR A 36 0.39 -0.81 6.22
CA THR A 36 1.28 -0.29 7.29
C THR A 36 1.71 -1.36 8.29
N GLN A 37 1.13 -2.56 8.20
CA GLN A 37 1.20 -3.59 9.24
C GLN A 37 1.10 -5.02 8.66
N SER A 38 1.48 -5.22 7.41
CA SER A 38 1.45 -6.54 6.76
C SER A 38 2.61 -7.42 7.24
N PHE A 39 3.77 -6.83 7.51
CA PHE A 39 4.93 -7.53 8.07
C PHE A 39 5.67 -6.66 9.09
N TYR A 40 6.13 -5.49 8.66
CA TYR A 40 6.66 -4.43 9.51
C TYR A 40 5.55 -3.47 9.91
N LEU A 41 5.65 -2.90 11.11
CA LEU A 41 4.89 -1.72 11.50
C LEU A 41 5.60 -0.47 10.97
N THR A 42 4.97 0.22 10.02
CA THR A 42 5.53 1.40 9.34
C THR A 42 4.46 2.47 9.18
N ASP A 43 4.75 3.71 9.54
CA ASP A 43 3.84 4.86 9.48
C ASP A 43 4.05 5.78 8.26
N HIS A 44 5.16 5.62 7.55
CA HIS A 44 5.48 6.32 6.32
C HIS A 44 6.17 5.37 5.32
N PHE A 45 6.20 5.77 4.06
CA PHE A 45 6.62 4.91 2.94
C PHE A 45 7.70 5.56 2.09
N PRO A 46 8.88 5.86 2.66
CA PRO A 46 9.93 6.54 1.91
C PRO A 46 10.51 5.59 0.86
N GLY A 47 10.94 6.16 -0.25
CA GLY A 47 11.63 5.46 -1.32
C GLY A 47 12.97 6.13 -1.57
N ARG A 48 13.29 6.39 -2.84
CA ARG A 48 14.42 7.24 -3.17
C ARG A 48 14.21 8.66 -2.66
N TRP A 49 12.97 9.11 -2.68
CA TRP A 49 12.51 10.37 -2.10
C TRP A 49 11.66 10.11 -0.88
N ASP A 50 11.58 11.11 -0.01
CA ASP A 50 10.71 11.13 1.16
C ASP A 50 9.88 12.42 1.14
N GLY A 51 8.61 12.32 1.55
CA GLY A 51 7.68 13.45 1.60
C GLY A 51 6.58 13.48 0.54
N SER A 52 6.47 12.47 -0.34
CA SER A 52 5.26 12.34 -1.18
C SER A 52 4.19 11.52 -0.45
N ASP A 53 2.95 11.98 -0.56
CA ASP A 53 1.78 11.22 -0.13
C ASP A 53 1.65 9.90 -0.90
N VAL A 54 1.13 8.89 -0.19
CA VAL A 54 0.78 7.59 -0.76
C VAL A 54 -0.72 7.41 -0.74
N TRP A 55 -1.25 7.04 -1.88
CA TRP A 55 -2.66 6.87 -2.14
C TRP A 55 -2.96 5.40 -2.37
N VAL A 56 -4.11 4.96 -1.88
CA VAL A 56 -4.66 3.64 -2.11
C VAL A 56 -6.08 3.77 -2.62
N GLU A 57 -6.56 2.74 -3.31
CA GLU A 57 -7.98 2.61 -3.60
C GLU A 57 -8.84 2.84 -2.34
N GLN A 58 -9.84 3.70 -2.47
CA GLN A 58 -10.77 4.01 -1.39
C GLN A 58 -11.75 2.86 -1.24
N TYR A 59 -11.74 2.21 -0.08
CA TYR A 59 -12.69 1.15 0.22
C TYR A 59 -14.11 1.70 0.34
N GLN A 60 -15.00 1.32 -0.59
CA GLN A 60 -16.42 1.71 -0.61
C GLN A 60 -17.37 0.58 -0.18
N GLY A 61 -16.89 -0.45 0.54
CA GLY A 61 -17.74 -1.52 1.08
C GLY A 61 -18.12 -2.63 0.08
N GLY A 62 -17.27 -2.92 -0.91
CA GLY A 62 -17.46 -4.00 -1.90
C GLY A 62 -16.66 -5.29 -1.58
N VAL A 63 -16.78 -6.29 -2.46
CA VAL A 63 -16.24 -7.68 -2.37
C VAL A 63 -14.73 -7.75 -2.09
N ASN A 64 -13.99 -6.67 -2.35
CA ASN A 64 -12.57 -6.54 -2.00
C ASN A 64 -12.43 -5.98 -0.58
N ASP A 65 -12.76 -6.81 0.41
CA ASP A 65 -12.79 -6.56 1.86
C ASP A 65 -11.52 -5.89 2.46
N GLY A 66 -11.32 -4.60 2.18
CA GLY A 66 -10.21 -3.79 2.70
C GLY A 66 -8.86 -3.99 1.99
N VAL A 67 -8.83 -4.69 0.85
CA VAL A 67 -7.64 -4.86 0.01
C VAL A 67 -7.75 -3.93 -1.21
N SER A 68 -7.21 -2.73 -1.08
CA SER A 68 -6.86 -1.81 -2.18
C SER A 68 -6.01 -2.51 -3.24
N SER A 69 -6.54 -2.62 -4.46
CA SER A 69 -5.86 -3.21 -5.62
C SER A 69 -4.82 -2.28 -6.26
N LEU A 70 -4.85 -1.00 -5.88
CA LEU A 70 -4.01 0.06 -6.42
C LEU A 70 -3.31 0.82 -5.29
N VAL A 71 -2.00 1.01 -5.43
CA VAL A 71 -1.15 1.86 -4.59
C VAL A 71 -0.42 2.84 -5.50
N VAL A 72 -0.49 4.14 -5.21
CA VAL A 72 0.14 5.21 -5.99
C VAL A 72 0.98 6.08 -5.06
N GLY A 73 2.23 6.37 -5.43
CA GLY A 73 3.08 7.29 -4.67
C GLY A 73 4.26 7.82 -5.48
N GLY A 74 4.76 8.99 -5.06
CA GLY A 74 5.83 9.72 -5.73
C GLY A 74 7.25 9.41 -5.25
N ASN A 75 7.42 8.46 -4.33
CA ASN A 75 8.67 8.26 -3.60
C ASN A 75 9.74 7.45 -4.38
N ASP A 76 9.46 7.00 -5.60
CA ASP A 76 10.40 6.24 -6.47
C ASP A 76 11.04 5.04 -5.75
N TRP A 77 10.19 4.11 -5.30
CA TRP A 77 10.63 2.91 -4.58
C TRP A 77 11.45 1.97 -5.45
N ALA A 78 11.13 1.87 -6.73
CA ALA A 78 11.87 1.03 -7.67
C ALA A 78 13.37 1.39 -7.69
N SER A 79 13.71 2.68 -7.72
CA SER A 79 15.11 3.11 -7.66
C SER A 79 15.75 2.86 -6.29
N ALA A 80 14.99 2.97 -5.18
CA ALA A 80 15.50 2.63 -3.86
C ALA A 80 15.82 1.13 -3.71
N TRP A 81 15.05 0.28 -4.37
CA TRP A 81 15.21 -1.17 -4.36
C TRP A 81 16.23 -1.69 -5.37
N ALA A 82 16.59 -0.89 -6.37
CA ALA A 82 17.45 -1.30 -7.47
C ALA A 82 18.87 -1.62 -6.99
N LEU A 83 19.31 -2.86 -7.23
CA LEU A 83 20.64 -3.37 -6.89
C LEU A 83 21.40 -3.76 -8.17
N SER A 84 22.72 -3.57 -8.15
CA SER A 84 23.63 -4.14 -9.15
C SER A 84 23.71 -5.66 -9.00
N PRO A 85 24.25 -6.39 -10.00
CA PRO A 85 24.55 -7.82 -9.86
C PRO A 85 25.47 -8.16 -8.68
N SER A 86 26.26 -7.19 -8.20
CA SER A 86 27.11 -7.32 -7.02
C SER A 86 26.42 -6.97 -5.70
N GLY A 87 25.09 -6.74 -5.72
CA GLY A 87 24.28 -6.44 -4.55
C GLY A 87 24.43 -5.00 -4.03
N LYS A 88 25.07 -4.10 -4.78
CA LYS A 88 25.25 -2.71 -4.38
C LYS A 88 24.07 -1.86 -4.85
N PRO A 89 23.57 -0.91 -4.04
CA PRO A 89 22.52 -0.01 -4.50
C PRO A 89 22.92 0.78 -5.75
N LEU A 90 22.03 0.83 -6.75
CA LEU A 90 22.26 1.57 -7.99
C LEU A 90 22.00 3.07 -7.83
N PHE A 91 21.10 3.46 -6.92
CA PHE A 91 20.74 4.85 -6.68
C PHE A 91 20.87 5.23 -5.20
N ALA A 92 21.30 6.47 -4.96
CA ALA A 92 21.26 7.07 -3.63
C ALA A 92 19.82 7.41 -3.24
N VAL A 93 19.48 7.18 -1.97
CA VAL A 93 18.23 7.67 -1.38
C VAL A 93 18.50 8.98 -0.66
N VAL A 94 17.57 9.92 -0.77
CA VAL A 94 17.73 11.29 -0.28
C VAL A 94 16.46 11.69 0.47
N PRO A 95 16.59 12.35 1.64
CA PRO A 95 17.82 12.77 2.31
C PRO A 95 18.43 11.76 3.31
N GLY A 96 17.70 10.71 3.67
CA GLY A 96 17.94 9.91 4.88
C GLY A 96 18.94 8.76 4.79
N GLY A 97 19.68 8.62 3.68
CA GLY A 97 20.74 7.62 3.52
C GLY A 97 20.29 6.18 3.79
N GLU A 98 21.18 5.34 4.32
CA GLU A 98 20.89 3.90 4.45
C GLU A 98 19.69 3.57 5.35
N ARG A 99 19.37 4.40 6.35
CA ARG A 99 18.15 4.23 7.14
C ARG A 99 16.88 4.41 6.29
N GLN A 100 16.86 5.40 5.40
CA GLN A 100 15.75 5.58 4.47
C GLN A 100 15.65 4.41 3.49
N ARG A 101 16.79 3.87 3.03
CA ARG A 101 16.81 2.70 2.16
C ARG A 101 16.26 1.47 2.86
N GLU A 102 16.62 1.26 4.12
CA GLU A 102 16.06 0.20 4.94
C GLU A 102 14.54 0.34 5.06
N MET A 103 14.04 1.55 5.31
CA MET A 103 12.60 1.83 5.34
C MET A 103 11.92 1.55 4.00
N ALA A 104 12.58 1.88 2.89
CA ALA A 104 12.09 1.53 1.55
C ALA A 104 11.99 0.02 1.37
N TYR A 105 12.98 -0.77 1.83
CA TYR A 105 12.90 -2.23 1.80
C TYR A 105 11.76 -2.78 2.68
N ARG A 106 11.56 -2.22 3.87
CA ARG A 106 10.45 -2.58 4.75
C ARG A 106 9.09 -2.32 4.09
N PHE A 107 8.96 -1.20 3.38
CA PHE A 107 7.78 -0.92 2.58
C PHE A 107 7.60 -1.95 1.46
N GLY A 108 8.65 -2.28 0.71
CA GLY A 108 8.60 -3.31 -0.34
C GLY A 108 8.14 -4.66 0.20
N ILE A 109 8.65 -5.09 1.35
CA ILE A 109 8.23 -6.33 2.02
C ILE A 109 6.76 -6.25 2.43
N ASN A 110 6.33 -5.13 3.04
CA ASN A 110 4.92 -4.93 3.37
C ASN A 110 4.01 -4.99 2.15
N LEU A 111 4.41 -4.36 1.04
CA LEU A 111 3.68 -4.35 -0.22
C LEU A 111 3.58 -5.75 -0.82
N THR A 112 4.68 -6.50 -0.86
CA THR A 112 4.70 -7.89 -1.34
C THR A 112 3.82 -8.78 -0.46
N MET A 113 3.94 -8.68 0.87
CA MET A 113 3.11 -9.44 1.78
C MET A 113 1.64 -9.08 1.63
N TYR A 114 1.32 -7.80 1.54
CA TYR A 114 -0.04 -7.32 1.28
C TYR A 114 -0.63 -7.87 -0.03
N ALA A 115 0.13 -7.83 -1.12
CA ALA A 115 -0.30 -8.34 -2.42
C ALA A 115 -0.45 -9.87 -2.46
N LEU A 116 0.46 -10.61 -1.80
CA LEU A 116 0.48 -12.07 -1.83
C LEU A 116 -0.49 -12.71 -0.85
N THR A 117 -0.73 -12.07 0.30
CA THR A 117 -1.59 -12.64 1.33
C THR A 117 -3.06 -12.34 1.10
N GLY A 118 -3.39 -11.36 0.24
CA GLY A 118 -4.76 -11.05 -0.13
C GLY A 118 -5.70 -11.09 1.08
N SER A 119 -6.88 -11.66 0.90
CA SER A 119 -8.03 -11.69 1.83
C SER A 119 -7.83 -12.28 3.24
N TYR A 120 -6.64 -12.62 3.72
CA TYR A 120 -6.51 -13.25 5.06
C TYR A 120 -7.04 -12.37 6.23
N LYS A 121 -6.96 -11.03 6.12
CA LYS A 121 -7.56 -10.12 7.13
C LYS A 121 -9.07 -9.86 6.91
N ALA A 122 -9.59 -10.13 5.71
CA ALA A 122 -11.01 -10.03 5.38
C ALA A 122 -11.85 -11.16 6.03
N ASP A 123 -11.26 -12.34 6.17
CA ASP A 123 -11.92 -13.50 6.81
C ASP A 123 -12.33 -13.20 8.27
N GLN A 124 -11.65 -12.26 8.95
CA GLN A 124 -11.99 -11.86 10.31
C GLN A 124 -13.32 -11.09 10.42
N VAL A 125 -13.79 -10.44 9.35
CA VAL A 125 -15.10 -9.75 9.34
C VAL A 125 -16.26 -10.75 9.20
N HIS A 126 -15.99 -11.94 8.66
CA HIS A 126 -16.97 -13.03 8.56
C HIS A 126 -17.05 -13.87 9.84
N ILE A 127 -16.07 -13.81 10.75
CA ILE A 127 -16.08 -14.55 12.02
C ILE A 127 -17.34 -14.28 12.86
N PRO A 128 -17.82 -13.03 13.07
CA PRO A 128 -19.08 -12.79 13.77
C PRO A 128 -20.31 -13.42 13.10
N ALA A 129 -20.33 -13.54 11.76
CA ALA A 129 -21.41 -14.21 11.03
C ALA A 129 -21.35 -15.74 11.17
N ILE A 130 -20.15 -16.32 11.10
CA ILE A 130 -19.90 -17.75 11.32
C ILE A 130 -20.23 -18.15 12.76
N LEU A 131 -19.78 -17.37 13.75
CA LEU A 131 -20.09 -17.59 15.17
C LEU A 131 -21.59 -17.53 15.45
N ARG A 132 -22.33 -16.60 14.81
CA ARG A 132 -23.80 -16.54 14.91
C ARG A 132 -24.49 -17.77 14.33
N ARG A 133 -23.93 -18.37 13.27
CA ARG A 133 -24.46 -19.59 12.65
C ARG A 133 -24.19 -20.84 13.49
N ILE A 134 -22.99 -20.97 14.06
CA ILE A 134 -22.64 -22.07 14.99
C ILE A 134 -23.50 -21.99 16.26
N LYS A 135 -23.68 -20.78 16.83
CA LYS A 135 -24.52 -20.57 18.02
C LYS A 135 -26.01 -20.91 17.79
N ARG A 136 -26.51 -20.80 16.54
CA ARG A 136 -27.87 -21.21 16.17
C ARG A 136 -27.97 -22.71 15.84
N GLY A 137 -26.93 -23.30 15.24
CA GLY A 137 -26.90 -24.74 14.93
C GLY A 137 -26.85 -25.63 16.17
N GLY A 138 -26.12 -25.23 17.22
CA GLY A 138 -26.03 -26.00 18.47
C GLY A 138 -27.26 -25.94 19.38
N ALA A 139 -28.19 -25.01 19.14
CA ALA A 139 -29.44 -24.90 19.92
C ALA A 139 -30.58 -25.75 19.34
N ALA A 140 -30.44 -26.27 18.11
CA ALA A 140 -31.47 -27.03 17.41
C ALA A 140 -31.39 -28.56 17.62
N GLU A 141 -30.35 -29.07 18.28
CA GLU A 141 -30.15 -30.52 18.56
C GLU A 141 -30.37 -30.90 20.03
N ILE A 142 -30.88 -29.98 20.85
CA ILE A 142 -31.26 -30.24 22.26
C ILE A 142 -32.74 -29.92 22.47
N ASN A 143 -33.60 -30.72 21.81
CA ASN A 143 -34.99 -30.96 22.20
C ASN A 143 -35.49 -32.24 21.54
#